data_AF-A0AAD7EBQ6-F1
#
_entry.id   AF-A0AAD7EBQ6-F1
#
_cell.length_a   1.000
_cell.length_b   1.000
_cell.length_c   1.000
_cell.angle_alpha   90.00
_cell.angle_beta   90.00
_cell.angle_gamma   90.00
#
_symmetry.space_group_name_H-M   'P 1'
#
loop_
_entity.id
_entity.type
_entity.pdbx_description
1 polymer ?
#
loop_
_entity_poly.entity_id
_entity_poly.type
_entity_poly.pdbx_seq_one_letter_code
_entity_poly.pdbx_strand_id
1 'polypeptide(L)'
;MGATHGTGRDEPGDFVNGIINTTVILALVSNTAFIDLAEFASGLFSIWAPHLFQFYIDYMGSFYLKNQRPFINSIWSACTFNLGPRTCFGHCDFANLAYRWCAITALGTFD
;
A
#
# COMPACT_ATOMS: atom_id res chain seq x y z
N MET A 1 0.04 -5.25 -3.85
CA MET A 1 -0.41 -6.22 -2.82
C MET A 1 -1.29 -5.49 -1.82
N GLY A 2 -2.19 -6.21 -1.14
CA GLY A 2 -3.08 -5.67 -0.11
C GLY A 2 -4.51 -5.51 -0.58
N ALA A 3 -5.27 -4.70 0.16
CA ALA A 3 -6.70 -4.53 -0.02
C ALA A 3 -7.05 -3.75 -1.30
N THR A 4 -8.08 -4.22 -1.99
CA THR A 4 -8.72 -3.55 -3.13
C THR A 4 -10.23 -3.67 -3.03
N HIS A 5 -10.93 -2.64 -3.51
CA HIS A 5 -12.38 -2.60 -3.65
C HIS A 5 -12.73 -1.87 -4.95
N GLY A 6 -13.77 -2.34 -5.65
CA GLY A 6 -14.13 -1.84 -6.99
C GLY A 6 -14.18 -2.96 -8.03
N THR A 7 -14.16 -2.58 -9.32
CA THR A 7 -14.24 -3.50 -10.47
C THR A 7 -15.44 -4.46 -10.46
N GLY A 8 -16.57 -4.02 -9.90
CA GLY A 8 -17.80 -4.83 -9.79
C GLY A 8 -17.82 -5.85 -8.65
N ARG A 9 -16.90 -5.75 -7.67
CA ARG A 9 -16.95 -6.57 -6.45
C ARG A 9 -17.92 -5.97 -5.43
N ASP A 10 -18.62 -6.85 -4.70
CA ASP A 10 -19.54 -6.48 -3.62
C ASP A 10 -18.82 -6.26 -2.27
N GLU A 11 -17.61 -6.81 -2.12
CA GLU A 11 -16.82 -6.73 -0.89
C GLU A 11 -15.33 -6.47 -1.17
N PRO A 12 -14.59 -5.85 -0.23
CA PRO A 12 -13.15 -5.66 -0.37
C PRO A 12 -12.42 -7.01 -0.26
N GLY A 13 -11.30 -7.14 -0.96
CA GLY A 13 -10.45 -8.34 -0.88
C GLY A 13 -9.02 -8.04 -1.33
N ASP A 14 -8.17 -9.07 -1.32
CA ASP A 14 -6.78 -8.90 -1.74
C ASP A 14 -6.63 -8.74 -3.27
N PHE A 15 -5.58 -8.03 -3.67
CA PHE A 15 -5.13 -7.99 -5.06
C PHE A 15 -4.73 -9.38 -5.56
N VAL A 16 -5.30 -9.81 -6.68
CA VAL A 16 -4.90 -11.03 -7.39
C VAL A 16 -3.89 -10.67 -8.47
N ASN A 17 -2.71 -11.29 -8.44
CA ASN A 17 -1.62 -11.05 -9.38
C ASN A 17 -1.24 -12.35 -10.11
N GLY A 18 -0.70 -12.22 -11.32
CA GLY A 18 -0.08 -13.35 -12.03
C GLY A 18 1.18 -13.86 -11.32
N ILE A 19 1.58 -15.11 -11.58
CA ILE A 19 2.64 -15.82 -10.87
C ILE A 19 3.96 -15.02 -10.79
N ILE A 20 4.38 -14.42 -11.91
CA ILE A 20 5.61 -13.63 -12.00
C ILE A 20 5.53 -12.41 -11.07
N ASN A 21 4.45 -11.63 -11.18
CA ASN A 21 4.26 -10.43 -10.35
C ASN A 21 4.16 -10.79 -8.87
N THR A 22 3.42 -11.85 -8.53
CA THR A 22 3.33 -12.34 -7.14
C THR A 22 4.72 -12.66 -6.58
N THR A 23 5.58 -13.32 -7.36
CA THR A 23 6.94 -13.67 -6.93
C THR A 23 7.78 -12.43 -6.63
N VAL A 24 7.77 -11.46 -7.54
CA VAL A 24 8.51 -10.19 -7.37
C VAL A 24 7.97 -9.39 -6.19
N ILE A 25 6.64 -9.25 -6.08
CA ILE A 25 6.00 -8.51 -5.00
C ILE A 25 6.33 -9.14 -3.65
N LEU A 26 6.24 -10.47 -3.50
CA LEU A 26 6.57 -11.16 -2.26
C LEU A 26 8.04 -10.95 -1.86
N ALA A 27 8.97 -10.97 -2.80
CA ALA A 27 10.37 -10.66 -2.55
C ALA A 27 10.56 -9.21 -2.06
N LEU A 28 9.85 -8.25 -2.65
CA LEU A 28 9.94 -6.83 -2.27
C LEU A 28 9.29 -6.56 -0.91
N VAL A 29 8.11 -7.10 -0.63
CA VAL A 29 7.44 -6.87 0.66
C VAL A 29 8.10 -7.58 1.84
N SER A 30 8.89 -8.62 1.57
CA SER A 30 9.68 -9.33 2.58
C SER A 30 11.08 -8.74 2.79
N ASN A 31 11.47 -7.73 2.01
CA ASN A 31 12.77 -7.08 2.12
C ASN A 31 12.74 -6.01 3.21
N THR A 32 13.69 -6.07 4.14
CA THR A 32 13.80 -5.17 5.30
C THR A 32 13.78 -3.70 4.91
N ALA A 33 14.44 -3.30 3.82
CA ALA A 33 14.47 -1.89 3.41
C ALA A 33 13.08 -1.33 3.07
N PHE A 34 12.22 -2.15 2.46
CA PHE A 34 10.84 -1.75 2.16
C PHE A 34 9.94 -1.82 3.38
N ILE A 35 10.18 -2.76 4.30
CA ILE A 35 9.50 -2.81 5.60
C ILE A 35 9.81 -1.53 6.39
N ASP A 36 11.08 -1.14 6.48
CA ASP A 36 11.52 0.05 7.20
C ASP A 36 10.93 1.33 6.58
N LEU A 37 10.89 1.43 5.25
CA LEU A 37 10.23 2.55 4.55
C LEU A 37 8.73 2.63 4.88
N ALA A 38 8.03 1.49 4.87
CA ALA A 38 6.61 1.44 5.17
C ALA A 38 6.31 1.78 6.63
N GLU A 39 7.15 1.32 7.56
CA GLU A 39 7.04 1.61 8.99
C GLU A 39 7.35 3.09 9.28
N PHE A 40 8.43 3.63 8.73
CA PHE A 40 8.76 5.05 8.83
C PHE A 40 7.62 5.94 8.31
N ALA A 41 7.08 5.62 7.14
CA ALA A 41 5.94 6.35 6.58
C ALA A 41 4.68 6.22 7.46
N SER A 42 4.44 5.07 8.08
CA SER A 42 3.33 4.87 9.03
C SER A 42 3.49 5.74 10.27
N GLY A 43 4.73 5.87 10.79
CA GLY A 43 5.05 6.75 11.92
C GLY A 43 4.87 8.24 11.58
N LEU A 44 5.30 8.68 10.40
CA LEU A 44 5.00 10.04 9.93
C LEU A 44 3.49 10.26 9.84
N PHE A 45 2.75 9.30 9.32
CA PHE A 45 1.31 9.43 9.17
C PHE A 45 0.58 9.57 10.51
N SER A 46 1.00 8.82 11.55
CA SER A 46 0.42 8.93 12.89
C SER A 46 0.68 10.29 13.55
N ILE A 47 1.80 10.95 13.22
CA ILE A 47 2.14 12.29 13.73
C ILE A 47 1.39 13.38 12.97
N TRP A 48 1.40 13.32 11.63
CA TRP A 48 0.88 14.40 10.78
C TRP A 48 -0.63 14.35 10.56
N ALA A 49 -1.26 13.18 10.68
CA ALA A 49 -2.69 13.00 10.49
C ALA A 49 -3.29 11.97 11.49
N PRO A 50 -3.17 12.20 12.81
CA PRO A 50 -3.50 11.22 13.84
C PRO A 50 -4.95 10.71 13.78
N HIS A 51 -5.92 11.59 13.50
CA HIS A 51 -7.32 11.17 13.39
C HIS A 51 -7.56 10.24 12.19
N LEU A 52 -6.88 10.50 11.08
CA LEU A 52 -6.97 9.64 9.90
C LEU A 52 -6.19 8.34 10.09
N PHE A 53 -5.08 8.37 10.81
CA PHE A 53 -4.35 7.18 11.24
C PHE A 53 -5.24 6.28 12.11
N GLN A 54 -5.93 6.85 13.10
CA GLN A 54 -6.89 6.11 13.93
C GLN A 54 -8.03 5.51 13.11
N PHE A 55 -8.58 6.27 12.16
CA PHE A 55 -9.57 5.75 11.21
C PHE A 55 -9.03 4.49 10.50
N TYR A 56 -7.75 4.43 10.12
CA TYR A 56 -7.23 3.21 9.47
C TYR A 56 -7.18 2.03 10.43
N ILE A 57 -6.79 2.25 11.69
CA ILE A 57 -6.79 1.19 12.71
C ILE A 57 -8.20 0.61 12.84
N ASP A 58 -9.20 1.47 12.99
CA ASP A 58 -10.58 1.08 13.28
C ASP A 58 -11.18 0.27 12.11
N TYR A 59 -10.96 0.72 10.88
CA TYR A 59 -11.61 0.12 9.70
C TYR A 59 -10.80 -1.01 9.05
N MET A 60 -9.47 -1.01 9.15
CA MET A 60 -8.64 -2.07 8.55
C MET A 60 -8.39 -3.26 9.49
N GLY A 61 -8.54 -3.07 10.81
CA GLY A 61 -8.27 -4.12 11.80
C GLY A 61 -9.02 -5.42 11.52
N SER A 62 -10.33 -5.33 11.23
CA SER A 62 -11.18 -6.49 10.93
C SER A 62 -10.88 -7.12 9.56
N PHE A 63 -10.52 -6.31 8.56
CA PHE A 63 -10.15 -6.77 7.22
C PHE A 63 -8.94 -7.71 7.28
N TYR A 64 -7.92 -7.36 8.08
CA TYR A 64 -6.70 -8.13 8.22
C TYR A 64 -6.82 -9.41 9.06
N LEU A 65 -7.98 -9.69 9.66
CA LEU A 65 -8.23 -10.99 10.30
C LEU A 65 -8.33 -12.12 9.26
N LYS A 66 -8.64 -11.79 8.00
CA LYS A 66 -8.87 -12.75 6.92
C LYS A 66 -8.03 -12.50 5.67
N ASN A 67 -7.38 -11.35 5.58
CA ASN A 67 -6.66 -10.89 4.40
C ASN A 67 -5.23 -10.48 4.74
N GLN A 68 -4.37 -10.40 3.73
CA GLN A 68 -2.94 -10.13 3.95
C GLN A 68 -2.65 -8.65 4.16
N ARG A 69 -1.78 -8.35 5.11
CA ARG A 69 -1.15 -7.04 5.23
C ARG A 69 0.00 -6.94 4.23
N PRO A 70 0.18 -5.79 3.54
CA PRO A 70 1.35 -5.59 2.69
C PRO A 70 2.67 -5.67 3.45
N PHE A 71 2.72 -5.13 4.68
CA PHE A 71 3.88 -5.20 5.56
C PHE A 71 3.43 -5.41 7.01
N ILE A 72 4.22 -6.12 7.82
CA ILE A 72 3.84 -6.54 9.18
C ILE A 72 3.58 -5.36 10.14
N ASN A 73 4.33 -4.26 10.00
CA ASN A 73 4.25 -3.07 10.87
C ASN A 73 3.73 -1.82 10.14
N SER A 74 2.89 -2.00 9.13
CA SER A 74 2.38 -0.90 8.31
C SER A 74 0.90 -0.64 8.52
N ILE A 75 0.52 0.64 8.51
CA ILE A 75 -0.88 1.08 8.50
C ILE A 75 -1.48 1.04 7.08
N TRP A 76 -0.65 1.02 6.05
CA TRP A 76 -1.07 1.12 4.66
C TRP A 76 -1.88 -0.10 4.20
N SER A 77 -3.02 0.14 3.57
CA SER A 77 -3.95 -0.91 3.10
C SER A 77 -3.43 -1.69 1.90
N ALA A 78 -2.60 -1.05 1.08
CA ALA A 78 -2.04 -1.62 -0.12
C ALA A 78 -0.68 -0.99 -0.43
N CYS A 79 0.12 -1.69 -1.22
CA CYS A 79 1.36 -1.17 -1.79
C CYS A 79 1.46 -1.53 -3.28
N THR A 80 2.05 -0.61 -4.04
CA THR A 80 2.30 -0.76 -5.48
C THR A 80 3.76 -0.45 -5.77
N PHE A 81 4.39 -1.30 -6.57
CA PHE A 81 5.75 -1.09 -7.06
C PHE A 81 5.68 -0.77 -8.55
N ASN A 82 5.95 0.49 -8.91
CA ASN A 82 6.06 0.89 -10.30
C ASN A 82 7.49 0.63 -10.76
N LEU A 83 7.66 -0.36 -11.64
CA LEU A 83 8.96 -0.80 -12.14
C LEU A 83 9.09 -0.53 -13.63
N GLY A 84 10.28 -0.12 -14.07
CA GLY A 84 10.58 0.12 -15.47
C GLY A 84 11.25 1.48 -15.70
N PRO A 85 11.61 1.79 -16.96
CA PRO A 85 12.34 3.01 -17.29
C PRO A 85 11.51 4.29 -17.16
N ARG A 86 10.18 4.19 -17.16
CA ARG A 86 9.24 5.31 -17.01
C ARG A 86 8.05 4.88 -16.17
N THR A 87 7.92 5.46 -14.97
CA THR A 87 6.96 5.03 -13.94
C THR A 87 6.01 6.15 -13.51
N CYS A 88 6.23 7.37 -13.98
CA CYS A 88 5.44 8.55 -13.61
C CYS A 88 4.71 9.12 -14.83
N PHE A 89 3.39 9.15 -14.77
CA PHE A 89 2.52 9.84 -15.71
C PHE A 89 1.47 10.62 -14.92
N GLY A 90 1.01 11.76 -15.44
CA GLY A 90 -0.04 12.54 -14.78
C GLY A 90 -1.34 11.73 -14.70
N HIS A 91 -1.78 11.41 -13.49
CA HIS A 91 -3.06 10.75 -13.22
C HIS A 91 -3.53 11.09 -11.81
N CYS A 92 -4.77 10.69 -11.50
CA CYS A 92 -5.34 10.76 -10.16
C CYS A 92 -5.82 9.36 -9.78
N ASP A 93 -5.55 8.93 -8.54
CA ASP A 93 -5.99 7.64 -8.03
C ASP A 93 -7.45 7.70 -7.56
N PHE A 94 -8.38 7.74 -8.51
CA PHE A 94 -9.82 7.88 -8.22
C PHE A 94 -10.42 6.74 -7.38
N ALA A 95 -9.74 5.59 -7.31
CA ALA A 95 -10.16 4.46 -6.47
C ALA A 95 -9.76 4.63 -5.00
N ASN A 96 -8.88 5.58 -4.67
CA ASN A 96 -8.55 5.91 -3.30
C ASN A 96 -9.66 6.74 -2.66
N LEU A 97 -9.78 6.61 -1.34
CA LEU A 97 -10.60 7.50 -0.53
C LEU A 97 -10.10 8.94 -0.69
N ALA A 98 -10.99 9.90 -0.95
CA ALA A 98 -10.58 11.26 -1.35
C ALA A 98 -9.63 11.98 -0.36
N TYR A 99 -9.74 11.66 0.93
CA TYR A 99 -8.90 12.22 2.00
C TYR A 99 -7.79 11.27 2.46
N ARG A 100 -7.59 10.12 1.79
CA ARG A 100 -6.53 9.15 2.10
C ARG A 100 -5.19 9.64 1.57
N TRP A 101 -4.15 9.35 2.34
CA TRP A 101 -2.77 9.70 1.98
C TRP A 101 -2.08 8.51 1.33
N CYS A 102 -1.09 8.80 0.49
CA CYS A 102 -0.17 7.82 -0.07
C CYS A 102 1.25 8.24 0.28
N ALA A 103 2.02 7.33 0.87
CA ALA A 103 3.45 7.52 1.05
C ALA A 103 4.17 7.08 -0.24
N ILE A 104 4.67 8.04 -1.01
CA ILE A 104 5.36 7.81 -2.28
C ILE A 104 6.86 7.97 -2.05
N THR A 105 7.64 6.96 -2.43
CA THR A 105 9.11 7.00 -2.40
C THR A 105 9.65 6.69 -3.78
N ALA A 106 10.44 7.61 -4.35
CA ALA A 106 11.17 7.37 -5.59
C ALA A 106 12.51 6.70 -5.28
N LEU A 107 12.78 5.55 -5.90
CA LEU A 107 14.01 4.76 -5.70
C LEU A 107 14.65 4.46 -7.05
N GLY A 108 15.98 4.57 -7.11
CA GLY A 108 16.75 4.36 -8.32
C GLY A 108 17.77 5.47 -8.55
N THR A 109 18.31 5.49 -9.76
CA THR A 109 19.18 6.56 -10.25
C THR A 109 18.37 7.41 -11.21
N PHE A 110 18.32 8.71 -10.96
CA PHE A 110 17.59 9.71 -11.74
C PHE A 110 18.50 10.92 -11.98
N ASP A 111 18.20 11.71 -13.01
CA ASP A 111 18.83 12.96 -13.38
C ASP A 111 17.89 14.18 -13.22
#